data_AF-A0A916I7X0-F1
#
_entry.id   AF-A0A916I7X0-F1
#
_cell.length_a   1.000
_cell.length_b   1.000
_cell.length_c   1.000
_cell.angle_alpha   90.00
_cell.angle_beta   90.00
_cell.angle_gamma   90.00
#
_symmetry.space_group_name_H-M   'P 1'
#
loop_
_entity.id
_entity.type
_entity.pdbx_description
1 polymer ?
#
loop_
_entity_poly.entity_id
_entity_poly.type
_entity_poly.pdbx_seq_one_letter_code
_entity_poly.pdbx_strand_id
1 'polypeptide(L)'
;MAEFQGADGTGLLENLFGATAVGAALISTPLMRGWFGRWGATAEESRRPLPGDELTPSPQFQYTRAITIRARPEQVYPWIVQWGQERGGLYSYEKLENLIGCEIHNSNRILPEHQTLKVGDTVRLGKKGYPLFKVMAFEPNRYVLIASADPKTEQVTLPNAPFPEKYDGEVMLFYLEATPDGGTRFLLRGRHVYRGISRMMKVMWYLIDSVGFVMMYKSMRGIKARAEFAVKMGHQKGV
;
A
#
# COMPACT_ATOMS: atom_id res chain seq x y z
N MET A 1 19.21 -17.88 17.38
CA MET A 1 19.12 -17.03 16.18
C MET A 1 18.84 -17.95 15.01
N ALA A 2 17.65 -17.84 14.41
CA ALA A 2 17.33 -18.56 13.19
C ALA A 2 17.12 -17.50 12.11
N GLU A 3 18.15 -17.28 11.31
CA GLU A 3 17.99 -16.69 9.99
C GLU A 3 17.09 -17.63 9.20
N PHE A 4 15.89 -17.18 8.87
CA PHE A 4 15.12 -17.79 7.80
C PHE A 4 15.80 -17.40 6.48
N GLN A 5 16.93 -18.04 6.17
CA GLN A 5 17.39 -18.14 4.79
C GLN A 5 16.31 -18.94 4.07
N GLY A 6 15.48 -18.23 3.30
CA GLY A 6 14.46 -18.84 2.47
C GLY A 6 15.13 -19.70 1.41
N ALA A 7 15.17 -21.01 1.65
CA ALA A 7 15.57 -22.00 0.66
C ALA A 7 14.81 -21.76 -0.67
N ASP A 8 15.53 -21.91 -1.77
CA ASP A 8 15.25 -21.35 -3.10
C ASP A 8 14.03 -21.91 -3.86
N GLY A 9 13.06 -22.51 -3.17
CA GLY A 9 11.79 -22.99 -3.76
C GLY A 9 10.56 -22.12 -3.47
N THR A 10 10.47 -21.51 -2.28
CA THR A 10 9.25 -20.78 -1.86
C THR A 10 9.07 -19.46 -2.59
N GLY A 11 10.15 -18.70 -2.79
CA GLY A 11 10.09 -17.43 -3.52
C GLY A 11 9.80 -17.58 -5.02
N LEU A 12 10.17 -18.71 -5.64
CA LEU A 12 9.85 -18.96 -7.05
C LEU A 12 8.35 -19.25 -7.24
N LEU A 13 7.77 -20.05 -6.35
CA LEU A 13 6.33 -20.33 -6.36
C LEU A 13 5.51 -19.06 -6.05
N GLU A 14 5.95 -18.24 -5.10
CA GLU A 14 5.30 -16.95 -4.82
C GLU A 14 5.36 -15.99 -6.02
N ASN A 15 6.44 -16.01 -6.79
CA ASN A 15 6.55 -15.23 -8.04
C ASN A 15 5.66 -15.73 -9.14
N LEU A 16 5.64 -17.05 -9.39
CA LEU A 16 4.75 -17.64 -10.39
C LEU A 16 3.29 -17.35 -10.04
N PHE A 17 2.95 -17.43 -8.75
CA PHE A 17 1.64 -17.02 -8.27
C PHE A 17 1.39 -15.52 -8.49
N GLY A 18 2.34 -14.65 -8.15
CA GLY A 18 2.24 -13.20 -8.37
C GLY A 18 2.05 -12.83 -9.85
N ALA A 19 2.88 -13.35 -10.74
CA ALA A 19 2.79 -13.12 -12.18
C ALA A 19 1.49 -13.67 -12.78
N THR A 20 1.07 -14.87 -12.36
CA THR A 20 -0.21 -15.46 -12.77
C THR A 20 -1.39 -14.63 -12.26
N ALA A 21 -1.34 -14.16 -11.01
CA ALA A 21 -2.37 -13.31 -10.44
C ALA A 21 -2.46 -11.96 -11.17
N VAL A 22 -1.33 -11.37 -11.55
CA VAL A 22 -1.29 -10.16 -12.40
C VAL A 22 -1.94 -10.43 -13.77
N GLY A 23 -1.55 -11.52 -14.44
CA GLY A 23 -2.15 -11.91 -15.73
C GLY A 23 -3.66 -12.13 -15.64
N ALA A 24 -4.10 -12.87 -14.61
CA ALA A 24 -5.53 -13.13 -14.36
C ALA A 24 -6.30 -11.84 -14.02
N ALA A 25 -5.72 -10.94 -13.22
CA ALA A 25 -6.33 -9.65 -12.90
C ALA A 25 -6.50 -8.78 -14.16
N LEU A 26 -5.49 -8.72 -15.02
CA LEU A 26 -5.54 -7.99 -16.30
C LEU A 26 -6.65 -8.55 -17.20
N ILE A 27 -6.71 -9.87 -17.40
CA ILE A 27 -7.73 -10.52 -18.24
C ILE A 27 -9.15 -10.28 -17.70
N SER A 28 -9.32 -10.36 -16.38
CA SER A 28 -10.63 -10.22 -15.73
C SER A 28 -11.03 -8.77 -15.46
N THR A 29 -10.16 -7.79 -15.74
CA THR A 29 -10.39 -6.37 -15.41
C THR A 29 -11.75 -5.84 -15.90
N PRO A 30 -12.19 -6.08 -17.16
CA PRO A 30 -13.46 -5.54 -17.65
C PRO A 30 -14.69 -5.92 -16.80
N LEU A 31 -14.62 -7.05 -16.09
CA LEU A 31 -15.71 -7.59 -15.29
C LEU A 31 -15.49 -7.38 -13.78
N MET A 32 -14.26 -7.49 -13.32
CA MET A 32 -13.94 -7.58 -11.89
C MET A 32 -13.43 -6.27 -11.29
N ARG A 33 -13.23 -5.20 -12.08
CA ARG A 33 -12.69 -3.94 -11.57
C ARG A 33 -13.46 -3.35 -10.39
N GLY A 34 -14.79 -3.39 -10.44
CA GLY A 34 -15.63 -2.92 -9.33
C GLY A 34 -15.38 -3.69 -8.04
N TRP A 35 -15.10 -4.99 -8.15
CA TRP A 35 -14.73 -5.85 -7.02
C TRP A 35 -13.29 -5.59 -6.54
N PHE A 36 -12.32 -5.43 -7.45
CA PHE A 36 -10.94 -5.05 -7.09
C PHE A 36 -10.88 -3.73 -6.31
N GLY A 37 -11.71 -2.77 -6.70
CA GLY A 37 -11.81 -1.47 -6.04
C GLY A 37 -12.46 -1.52 -4.65
N ARG A 38 -13.21 -2.58 -4.32
CA ARG A 38 -13.94 -2.71 -3.05
C ARG A 38 -13.58 -3.97 -2.27
N TRP A 39 -12.46 -4.62 -2.61
CA TRP A 39 -12.13 -5.92 -2.07
C TRP A 39 -12.10 -5.90 -0.54
N GLY A 40 -12.95 -6.74 0.06
CA GLY A 40 -13.08 -6.89 1.51
C GLY A 40 -13.72 -5.70 2.23
N ALA A 41 -13.99 -4.57 1.56
CA ALA A 41 -14.63 -3.39 2.15
C ALA A 41 -16.16 -3.43 2.00
N THR A 42 -16.86 -2.85 2.97
CA THR A 42 -18.32 -2.65 2.89
C THR A 42 -18.64 -1.45 2.00
N ALA A 43 -19.91 -1.37 1.58
CA ALA A 43 -20.40 -0.23 0.82
C ALA A 43 -20.36 1.08 1.63
N GLU A 44 -20.55 1.00 2.95
CA GLU A 44 -20.43 2.14 3.86
C GLU A 44 -18.97 2.58 4.01
N GLU A 45 -18.06 1.64 4.29
CA GLU A 45 -16.61 1.90 4.36
C GLU A 45 -16.09 2.55 3.07
N SER A 46 -16.65 2.19 1.91
CA SER A 46 -16.29 2.74 0.61
C SER A 46 -16.82 4.15 0.34
N ARG A 47 -17.91 4.57 1.00
CA ARG A 47 -18.60 5.85 0.74
C ARG A 47 -18.38 6.91 1.80
N ARG A 48 -18.11 6.51 3.04
CA ARG A 48 -17.90 7.48 4.13
C ARG A 48 -16.65 8.34 3.87
N PRO A 49 -16.64 9.61 4.26
CA PRO A 49 -15.44 10.44 4.23
C PRO A 49 -14.32 9.84 5.08
N LEU A 50 -13.09 9.89 4.59
CA LEU A 50 -11.87 9.54 5.33
C LEU A 50 -10.80 10.65 5.16
N PRO A 51 -9.82 10.76 6.09
CA PRO A 51 -8.75 11.75 5.98
C PRO A 51 -8.04 11.71 4.62
N GLY A 52 -7.84 12.89 4.00
CA GLY A 52 -7.20 13.02 2.70
C GLY A 52 -8.15 12.98 1.50
N ASP A 53 -9.43 12.62 1.70
CA ASP A 53 -10.44 12.72 0.63
C ASP A 53 -10.58 14.17 0.12
N GLU A 54 -10.41 15.15 1.00
CA GLU A 54 -10.43 16.59 0.71
C GLU A 54 -9.29 17.06 -0.20
N LEU A 55 -8.18 16.33 -0.25
CA LEU A 55 -7.06 16.62 -1.16
C LEU A 55 -7.39 16.27 -2.60
N THR A 56 -8.39 15.40 -2.81
CA THR A 56 -8.84 14.93 -4.12
C THR A 56 -10.37 14.86 -4.19
N PRO A 57 -11.09 16.00 -4.16
CA PRO A 57 -12.55 16.02 -4.08
C PRO A 57 -13.23 15.27 -5.24
N SER A 58 -12.63 15.32 -6.43
CA SER A 58 -13.16 14.72 -7.66
C SER A 58 -12.14 13.75 -8.28
N PRO A 59 -11.96 12.54 -7.73
CA PRO A 59 -11.02 11.57 -8.24
C PRO A 59 -11.55 10.93 -9.52
N GLN A 60 -10.68 10.63 -10.48
CA GLN A 60 -11.06 9.88 -11.67
C GLN A 60 -11.26 8.39 -11.35
N PHE A 61 -10.59 7.89 -10.31
CA PHE A 61 -10.83 6.56 -9.78
C PHE A 61 -10.54 6.51 -8.28
N GLN A 62 -11.32 5.68 -7.57
CA GLN A 62 -11.14 5.43 -6.14
C GLN A 62 -11.27 3.94 -5.86
N TYR A 63 -10.40 3.44 -4.98
CA TYR A 63 -10.56 2.14 -4.35
C TYR A 63 -10.62 2.29 -2.82
N THR A 64 -11.37 1.40 -2.18
CA THR A 64 -11.34 1.18 -0.73
C THR A 64 -11.30 -0.31 -0.50
N ARG A 65 -10.18 -0.81 0.00
CA ARG A 65 -9.93 -2.22 0.26
C ARG A 65 -9.82 -2.42 1.76
N ALA A 66 -10.25 -3.56 2.28
CA ALA A 66 -10.22 -3.75 3.72
C ALA A 66 -9.99 -5.19 4.16
N ILE A 67 -9.25 -5.35 5.25
CA ILE A 67 -9.05 -6.64 5.93
C ILE A 67 -9.16 -6.45 7.44
N THR A 68 -9.52 -7.53 8.14
CA THR A 68 -9.45 -7.58 9.60
C THR A 68 -8.16 -8.27 10.02
N ILE A 69 -7.43 -7.68 10.97
CA ILE A 69 -6.17 -8.15 11.53
C ILE A 69 -6.40 -8.46 13.01
N ARG A 70 -6.01 -9.64 13.46
CA ARG A 70 -6.08 -10.08 14.86
C ARG A 70 -4.89 -9.56 15.67
N ALA A 71 -4.74 -8.24 15.66
CA ALA A 71 -3.76 -7.48 16.42
C ALA A 71 -4.35 -6.09 16.66
N ARG A 72 -4.00 -5.45 17.77
CA ARG A 72 -4.46 -4.09 18.07
C ARG A 72 -3.82 -3.05 17.13
N PRO A 73 -4.40 -1.86 16.95
CA PRO A 73 -3.85 -0.87 16.03
C PRO A 73 -2.39 -0.50 16.35
N GLU A 74 -1.99 -0.48 17.62
CA GLU A 74 -0.61 -0.21 18.08
C GLU A 74 0.40 -1.27 17.62
N GLN A 75 -0.08 -2.46 17.29
CA GLN A 75 0.74 -3.58 16.81
C GLN A 75 0.78 -3.65 15.29
N VAL A 76 -0.19 -3.03 14.61
CA VAL A 76 -0.27 -2.95 13.14
C VAL A 76 0.46 -1.72 12.63
N TYR A 77 0.27 -0.57 13.27
CA TYR A 77 0.78 0.72 12.84
C TYR A 77 2.29 0.76 12.57
N PRO A 78 3.17 0.15 13.40
CA PRO A 78 4.61 0.10 13.12
C PRO A 78 4.98 -0.52 11.77
N TRP A 79 4.19 -1.49 11.28
CA TRP A 79 4.40 -2.09 9.95
C TRP A 79 4.04 -1.13 8.82
N ILE A 80 3.02 -0.29 9.00
CA ILE A 80 2.63 0.74 8.02
C ILE A 80 3.68 1.85 7.97
N VAL A 81 4.17 2.30 9.13
CA VAL A 81 5.16 3.37 9.24
C VAL A 81 6.47 3.05 8.49
N GLN A 82 6.87 1.78 8.53
CA GLN A 82 8.06 1.31 7.81
C GLN A 82 7.75 0.73 6.41
N TRP A 83 6.55 0.94 5.87
CA TRP A 83 6.23 0.52 4.51
C TRP A 83 7.04 1.34 3.50
N GLY A 84 7.68 0.68 2.54
CA GLY A 84 8.49 1.33 1.49
C GLY A 84 9.83 0.65 1.23
N GLN A 85 10.43 0.95 0.08
CA GLN A 85 11.83 0.61 -0.21
C GLN A 85 12.77 1.38 0.74
N GLU A 86 13.91 0.77 1.09
CA GLU A 86 14.87 1.27 2.09
C GLU A 86 14.30 1.36 3.51
N ARG A 87 13.08 0.84 3.71
CA ARG A 87 12.41 0.71 5.00
C ARG A 87 12.18 -0.79 5.29
N GLY A 88 11.03 -1.14 5.87
CA GLY A 88 10.63 -2.51 6.12
C GLY A 88 10.12 -3.28 4.90
N GLY A 89 10.07 -2.67 3.71
CA GLY A 89 9.64 -3.28 2.45
C GLY A 89 8.17 -3.00 2.10
N LEU A 90 7.72 -3.51 0.96
CA LEU A 90 6.34 -3.35 0.47
C LEU A 90 5.42 -4.49 0.92
N TYR A 91 5.97 -5.53 1.55
CA TYR A 91 5.29 -6.73 2.03
C TYR A 91 4.53 -7.51 0.95
N SER A 92 4.88 -7.30 -0.31
CA SER A 92 4.21 -7.88 -1.46
C SER A 92 5.01 -9.07 -2.04
N TYR A 93 5.32 -9.09 -3.33
CA TYR A 93 6.07 -10.13 -4.03
C TYR A 93 7.51 -9.66 -4.28
N GLU A 94 8.38 -9.81 -3.27
CA GLU A 94 9.76 -9.27 -3.29
C GLU A 94 10.54 -9.61 -4.56
N LYS A 95 10.55 -10.89 -4.96
CA LYS A 95 11.32 -11.31 -6.13
C LYS A 95 10.69 -10.81 -7.45
N LEU A 96 9.37 -10.62 -7.52
CA LEU A 96 8.71 -10.00 -8.69
C LEU A 96 9.05 -8.51 -8.79
N GLU A 97 9.05 -7.81 -7.66
CA GLU A 97 9.49 -6.41 -7.56
C GLU A 97 10.97 -6.28 -7.96
N ASN A 98 11.82 -7.21 -7.52
CA ASN A 98 13.25 -7.19 -7.85
C ASN A 98 13.54 -7.60 -9.30
N LEU A 99 12.68 -8.40 -9.94
CA LEU A 99 12.78 -8.71 -11.38
C LEU A 99 12.65 -7.45 -12.24
N ILE A 100 11.85 -6.48 -11.79
CA ILE A 100 11.71 -5.17 -12.44
C ILE A 100 12.63 -4.09 -11.84
N GLY A 101 13.61 -4.50 -11.03
CA GLY A 101 14.67 -3.62 -10.53
C GLY A 101 14.28 -2.71 -9.35
N CYS A 102 13.23 -3.04 -8.58
CA CYS A 102 12.82 -2.22 -7.43
C CYS A 102 13.78 -2.32 -6.23
N GLU A 103 14.56 -3.40 -6.08
CA GLU A 103 15.46 -3.61 -4.94
C GLU A 103 14.73 -3.51 -3.58
N ILE A 104 13.61 -4.23 -3.46
CA ILE A 104 12.83 -4.39 -2.23
C ILE A 104 13.43 -5.52 -1.38
N HIS A 105 13.45 -5.30 -0.06
CA HIS A 105 13.72 -6.32 0.94
C HIS A 105 12.66 -6.24 2.04
N ASN A 106 11.89 -7.31 2.23
CA ASN A 106 10.82 -7.34 3.21
C ASN A 106 11.33 -7.75 4.59
N SER A 107 11.23 -6.84 5.55
CA SER A 107 11.54 -7.13 6.94
C SER A 107 10.45 -7.97 7.60
N ASN A 108 10.86 -8.93 8.44
CA ASN A 108 9.96 -9.69 9.33
C ASN A 108 10.01 -9.19 10.78
N ARG A 109 10.58 -8.00 11.00
CA ARG A 109 10.64 -7.32 12.30
C ARG A 109 10.33 -5.83 12.17
N ILE A 110 9.98 -5.22 13.30
CA ILE A 110 9.93 -3.76 13.40
C ILE A 110 11.36 -3.22 13.48
N LEU A 111 11.64 -2.21 12.66
CA LEU A 111 12.93 -1.54 12.55
C LEU A 111 12.84 -0.21 13.32
N PRO A 112 13.48 -0.07 14.50
CA PRO A 112 13.40 1.12 15.35
C PRO A 112 13.73 2.42 14.62
N GLU A 113 14.69 2.38 13.71
CA GLU A 113 15.18 3.49 12.90
C GLU A 113 14.10 4.12 11.98
N HIS A 114 13.03 3.37 11.67
CA HIS A 114 11.95 3.85 10.82
C HIS A 114 10.70 4.28 11.58
N GLN A 115 10.65 4.12 12.92
CA GLN A 115 9.42 4.37 13.70
C GLN A 115 9.15 5.84 14.00
N THR A 116 10.06 6.74 13.64
CA THR A 116 9.85 8.19 13.72
C THR A 116 9.42 8.71 12.35
N LEU A 117 8.11 8.86 12.15
CA LEU A 117 7.53 9.41 10.92
C LEU A 117 7.40 10.93 10.99
N LYS A 118 7.69 11.63 9.90
CA LYS A 118 7.48 13.08 9.76
C LYS A 118 6.72 13.40 8.49
N VAL A 119 5.92 14.47 8.53
CA VAL A 119 5.32 15.03 7.31
C VAL A 119 6.42 15.46 6.36
N GLY A 120 6.29 15.12 5.09
CA GLY A 120 7.30 15.33 4.05
C GLY A 120 8.29 14.17 3.87
N ASP A 121 8.28 13.16 4.73
CA ASP A 121 9.12 11.97 4.57
C ASP A 121 8.85 11.28 3.23
N THR A 122 9.90 10.80 2.59
CA THR A 122 9.82 10.04 1.34
C THR A 122 9.51 8.57 1.61
N VAL A 123 8.57 8.04 0.84
CA VAL A 123 8.22 6.62 0.78
C VAL A 123 8.42 6.14 -0.65
N ARG A 124 9.46 5.36 -0.91
CA ARG A 124 9.81 4.88 -2.26
C ARG A 124 9.16 3.53 -2.55
N LEU A 125 8.79 3.28 -3.81
CA LEU A 125 8.37 1.96 -4.28
C LEU A 125 9.49 1.15 -4.95
N GLY A 126 10.66 1.76 -5.10
CA GLY A 126 11.84 1.17 -5.71
C GLY A 126 12.94 2.22 -5.80
N LYS A 127 14.10 1.82 -6.34
CA LYS A 127 15.32 2.65 -6.36
C LYS A 127 15.09 4.06 -6.90
N LYS A 128 16.01 4.98 -6.59
CA LYS A 128 15.93 6.38 -7.04
C LYS A 128 15.55 6.49 -8.53
N GLY A 129 14.50 7.25 -8.82
CA GLY A 129 13.90 7.38 -10.15
C GLY A 129 12.59 6.58 -10.33
N TYR A 130 12.30 5.62 -9.45
CA TYR A 130 11.01 4.92 -9.39
C TYR A 130 9.95 5.79 -8.71
N PRO A 131 8.64 5.44 -8.87
CA PRO A 131 7.56 6.12 -8.17
C PRO A 131 7.81 6.24 -6.66
N LEU A 132 7.46 7.40 -6.12
CA LEU A 132 7.56 7.70 -4.70
C LEU A 132 6.34 8.47 -4.22
N PHE A 133 6.12 8.42 -2.92
CA PHE A 133 5.14 9.20 -2.20
C PHE A 133 5.82 10.07 -1.15
N LYS A 134 5.11 11.11 -0.73
CA LYS A 134 5.42 11.94 0.44
C LYS A 134 4.37 11.72 1.51
N VAL A 135 4.81 11.66 2.76
CA VAL A 135 3.89 11.66 3.91
C VAL A 135 3.20 13.01 4.00
N MET A 136 1.87 13.02 3.92
CA MET A 136 1.06 14.23 3.96
C MET A 136 0.54 14.51 5.37
N ALA A 137 0.09 13.47 6.06
CA ALA A 137 -0.42 13.54 7.43
C ALA A 137 -0.40 12.14 8.06
N PHE A 138 -0.43 12.06 9.38
CA PHE A 138 -0.60 10.81 10.10
C PHE A 138 -1.15 11.07 11.49
N GLU A 139 -1.84 10.09 12.04
CA GLU A 139 -2.24 10.03 13.45
C GLU A 139 -1.77 8.67 13.99
N PRO A 140 -0.90 8.65 15.02
CA PRO A 140 -0.36 7.40 15.58
C PRO A 140 -1.46 6.38 15.86
N ASN A 141 -1.22 5.14 15.44
CA ASN A 141 -2.14 4.01 15.60
C ASN A 141 -3.49 4.14 14.90
N ARG A 142 -3.70 5.18 14.09
CA ARG A 142 -4.97 5.41 13.38
C ARG A 142 -4.81 5.57 11.88
N TYR A 143 -3.87 6.39 11.39
CA TYR A 143 -3.65 6.44 9.95
C TYR A 143 -2.29 6.99 9.53
N VAL A 144 -1.89 6.62 8.31
CA VAL A 144 -0.83 7.28 7.54
C VAL A 144 -1.39 7.66 6.18
N LEU A 145 -1.28 8.93 5.83
CA LEU A 145 -1.72 9.50 4.56
C LEU A 145 -0.50 9.89 3.73
N ILE A 146 -0.41 9.36 2.51
CA ILE A 146 0.68 9.65 1.58
C ILE A 146 0.13 10.10 0.22
N ALA A 147 0.88 10.95 -0.47
CA ALA A 147 0.54 11.41 -1.82
C ALA A 147 1.71 11.24 -2.78
N SER A 148 1.43 10.88 -4.03
CA SER A 148 2.45 10.71 -5.06
C SER A 148 3.23 12.00 -5.26
N ALA A 149 4.51 11.85 -5.57
CA ALA A 149 5.38 12.96 -5.92
C ALA A 149 6.25 12.60 -7.12
N ASP A 150 6.68 13.61 -7.86
CA ASP A 150 7.52 13.46 -9.04
C ASP A 150 8.88 12.85 -8.64
N PRO A 151 9.33 11.75 -9.27
CA PRO A 151 10.58 11.08 -8.88
C PRO A 151 11.86 11.92 -9.07
N LYS A 152 11.81 12.99 -9.87
CA LYS A 152 12.95 13.88 -10.14
C LYS A 152 12.95 15.09 -9.22
N THR A 153 11.79 15.73 -9.04
CA THR A 153 11.69 16.98 -8.25
C THR A 153 11.28 16.73 -6.80
N GLU A 154 10.78 15.53 -6.49
CA GLU A 154 10.17 15.14 -5.22
C GLU A 154 8.99 16.03 -4.78
N GLN A 155 8.43 16.82 -5.71
CA GLN A 155 7.25 17.64 -5.46
C GLN A 155 5.97 16.81 -5.60
N VAL A 156 5.03 17.02 -4.68
CA VAL A 156 3.73 16.35 -4.66
C VAL A 156 2.93 16.67 -5.94
N THR A 157 2.30 15.66 -6.54
CA THR A 157 1.58 15.78 -7.83
C THR A 157 0.06 15.85 -7.65
N LEU A 158 -0.41 16.79 -6.83
CA LEU A 158 -1.84 16.98 -6.56
C LEU A 158 -2.43 18.20 -7.30
N PRO A 159 -3.77 18.32 -7.43
CA PRO A 159 -4.41 19.41 -8.17
C PRO A 159 -4.06 20.83 -7.67
N ASN A 160 -3.67 20.97 -6.40
CA ASN A 160 -3.26 22.24 -5.79
C ASN A 160 -1.72 22.44 -5.77
N ALA A 161 -0.96 21.49 -6.33
CA ALA A 161 0.48 21.63 -6.52
C ALA A 161 0.78 22.62 -7.65
N PRO A 162 1.99 23.21 -7.74
CA PRO A 162 2.33 24.24 -8.73
C PRO A 162 2.34 23.77 -10.21
N PHE A 163 1.74 22.63 -10.55
CA PHE A 163 1.63 22.08 -11.91
C PHE A 163 0.21 22.22 -12.46
N PRO A 164 -0.15 23.32 -13.16
CA PRO A 164 -1.55 23.64 -13.40
C PRO A 164 -2.12 23.11 -14.73
N GLU A 165 -1.31 22.61 -15.67
CA GLU A 165 -1.82 22.17 -16.99
C GLU A 165 -2.00 20.65 -17.13
N LYS A 166 -1.07 19.87 -16.56
CA LYS A 166 -1.08 18.40 -16.57
C LYS A 166 -0.59 17.91 -15.23
N TYR A 167 -1.33 16.97 -14.66
CA TYR A 167 -0.92 16.27 -13.45
C TYR A 167 -1.45 14.84 -13.47
N ASP A 168 -0.78 14.00 -12.72
CA ASP A 168 -1.10 12.60 -12.52
C ASP A 168 -0.64 12.25 -11.11
N GLY A 169 -1.56 11.86 -10.25
CA GLY A 169 -1.25 11.63 -8.86
C GLY A 169 -2.26 10.77 -8.13
N GLU A 170 -1.82 10.30 -6.98
CA GLU A 170 -2.60 9.43 -6.10
C GLU A 170 -2.42 9.88 -4.67
N VAL A 171 -3.54 9.94 -3.94
CA VAL A 171 -3.54 9.99 -2.48
C VAL A 171 -3.89 8.60 -1.97
N MET A 172 -3.02 8.02 -1.15
CA MET A 172 -3.21 6.73 -0.52
C MET A 172 -3.24 6.86 1.00
N LEU A 173 -4.29 6.32 1.60
CA LEU A 173 -4.56 6.32 3.03
C LEU A 173 -4.51 4.89 3.55
N PHE A 174 -3.65 4.67 4.54
CA PHE A 174 -3.66 3.49 5.39
C PHE A 174 -4.41 3.85 6.68
N TYR A 175 -5.62 3.34 6.88
CA TYR A 175 -6.49 3.68 8.00
C TYR A 175 -6.75 2.45 8.88
N LEU A 176 -6.60 2.60 10.19
CA LEU A 176 -6.77 1.59 11.20
C LEU A 176 -7.95 1.98 12.10
N GLU A 177 -8.89 1.06 12.25
CA GLU A 177 -10.01 1.19 13.16
C GLU A 177 -10.00 0.01 14.13
N ALA A 178 -10.05 0.28 15.43
CA ALA A 178 -10.13 -0.78 16.42
C ALA A 178 -11.45 -1.54 16.27
N THR A 179 -11.41 -2.87 16.35
CA THR A 179 -12.63 -3.69 16.35
C THR A 179 -13.04 -4.05 17.78
N PRO A 180 -14.34 -4.32 18.05
CA PRO A 180 -14.82 -4.64 19.39
C PRO A 180 -14.14 -5.86 20.04
N ASP A 181 -13.63 -6.79 19.23
CA ASP A 181 -12.90 -7.99 19.67
C ASP A 181 -11.40 -7.73 19.91
N GLY A 182 -10.95 -6.47 19.94
CA GLY A 182 -9.57 -6.09 20.20
C GLY A 182 -8.62 -6.28 19.00
N GLY A 183 -9.16 -6.50 17.81
CA GLY A 183 -8.43 -6.51 16.56
C GLY A 183 -8.36 -5.13 15.89
N THR A 184 -7.98 -5.14 14.62
CA THR A 184 -7.92 -3.95 13.77
C THR A 184 -8.61 -4.21 12.45
N ARG A 185 -9.53 -3.32 12.09
CA ARG A 185 -10.09 -3.19 10.76
C ARG A 185 -9.18 -2.24 9.97
N PHE A 186 -8.38 -2.80 9.07
CA PHE A 186 -7.44 -2.07 8.24
C PHE A 186 -8.05 -1.76 6.88
N LEU A 187 -8.24 -0.47 6.61
CA LEU A 187 -8.71 0.08 5.34
C LEU A 187 -7.53 0.67 4.57
N LEU A 188 -7.49 0.39 3.27
CA LEU A 188 -6.61 1.04 2.31
C LEU A 188 -7.49 1.79 1.31
N ARG A 189 -7.42 3.12 1.32
CA ARG A 189 -8.13 3.97 0.36
C ARG A 189 -7.13 4.64 -0.57
N GLY A 190 -7.31 4.49 -1.87
CA GLY A 190 -6.57 5.26 -2.87
C GLY A 190 -7.52 6.08 -3.72
N ARG A 191 -7.11 7.32 -4.01
CA ARG A 191 -7.83 8.27 -4.85
C ARG A 191 -6.86 8.80 -5.89
N HIS A 192 -7.11 8.39 -7.12
CA HIS A 192 -6.27 8.71 -8.25
C HIS A 192 -6.87 9.88 -9.03
N VAL A 193 -6.05 10.89 -9.27
CA VAL A 193 -6.40 12.15 -9.92
C VAL A 193 -5.47 12.43 -11.08
N TYR A 194 -6.02 12.79 -12.24
CA TYR A 194 -5.23 13.21 -13.38
C TYR A 194 -5.93 14.28 -14.22
N ARG A 195 -5.14 15.10 -14.91
CA ARG A 195 -5.60 16.08 -15.90
C ARG A 195 -4.66 16.12 -17.10
N GLY A 196 -5.23 16.27 -18.29
CA GLY A 196 -4.48 16.48 -19.52
C GLY A 196 -3.67 15.27 -20.01
N ILE A 197 -3.96 14.06 -19.52
CA ILE A 197 -3.38 12.81 -20.01
C ILE A 197 -4.08 12.29 -21.27
N SER A 198 -3.35 11.56 -22.13
CA SER A 198 -3.86 11.01 -23.39
C SER A 198 -4.90 9.90 -23.18
N ARG A 199 -5.71 9.59 -24.20
CA ARG A 199 -6.65 8.45 -24.16
C ARG A 199 -5.94 7.13 -23.90
N MET A 200 -4.76 6.93 -24.51
CA MET A 200 -3.93 5.74 -24.27
C MET A 200 -3.53 5.63 -22.80
N MET A 201 -3.11 6.74 -22.17
CA MET A 201 -2.76 6.72 -20.75
C MET A 201 -3.94 6.43 -19.83
N LYS A 202 -5.17 6.85 -20.20
CA LYS A 202 -6.37 6.47 -19.45
C LYS A 202 -6.61 4.95 -19.47
N VAL A 203 -6.39 4.31 -20.63
CA VAL A 203 -6.48 2.84 -20.76
C VAL A 203 -5.36 2.16 -19.99
N MET A 204 -4.14 2.69 -20.03
CA MET A 204 -3.02 2.19 -19.23
C MET A 204 -3.34 2.26 -17.73
N TRP A 205 -3.85 3.39 -17.23
CA TRP A 205 -4.28 3.52 -15.83
C TRP A 205 -5.37 2.54 -15.44
N TYR A 206 -6.28 2.24 -16.36
CA TYR A 206 -7.32 1.22 -16.16
C TYR A 206 -6.71 -0.17 -15.88
N LEU A 207 -5.59 -0.50 -16.53
CA LEU A 207 -4.88 -1.78 -16.34
C LEU A 207 -3.92 -1.74 -15.13
N ILE A 208 -3.22 -0.62 -14.93
CA ILE A 208 -2.30 -0.41 -13.81
C ILE A 208 -3.02 -0.57 -12.48
N ASP A 209 -4.27 -0.11 -12.37
CA ASP A 209 -5.10 -0.29 -11.17
C ASP A 209 -5.30 -1.78 -10.81
N SER A 210 -5.54 -2.65 -11.80
CA SER A 210 -5.66 -4.10 -11.57
C SER A 210 -4.36 -4.74 -11.12
N VAL A 211 -3.22 -4.28 -11.65
CA VAL A 211 -1.90 -4.70 -11.16
C VAL A 211 -1.68 -4.21 -9.73
N GLY A 212 -1.99 -2.93 -9.47
CA GLY A 212 -1.93 -2.31 -8.16
C GLY A 212 -2.82 -3.02 -7.13
N PHE A 213 -3.96 -3.56 -7.55
CA PHE A 213 -4.79 -4.42 -6.71
C PHE A 213 -4.03 -5.66 -6.25
N VAL A 214 -3.38 -6.40 -7.15
CA VAL A 214 -2.66 -7.63 -6.80
C VAL A 214 -1.52 -7.33 -5.82
N MET A 215 -0.76 -6.27 -6.07
CA MET A 215 0.35 -5.86 -5.21
C MET A 215 -0.15 -5.43 -3.82
N MET A 216 -1.16 -4.57 -3.75
CA MET A 216 -1.71 -4.10 -2.48
C MET A 216 -2.47 -5.19 -1.73
N TYR A 217 -3.14 -6.11 -2.43
CA TYR A 217 -3.75 -7.29 -1.82
C TYR A 217 -2.71 -8.10 -1.03
N LYS A 218 -1.57 -8.42 -1.65
CA LYS A 218 -0.48 -9.15 -0.98
C LYS A 218 0.14 -8.31 0.12
N SER A 219 0.38 -7.01 -0.12
CA SER A 219 0.93 -6.08 0.88
C SER A 219 0.09 -6.04 2.17
N MET A 220 -1.22 -5.85 2.05
CA MET A 220 -2.14 -5.83 3.19
C MET A 220 -2.12 -7.16 3.96
N ARG A 221 -2.12 -8.29 3.24
CA ARG A 221 -2.00 -9.62 3.86
C ARG A 221 -0.63 -9.85 4.50
N GLY A 222 0.43 -9.30 3.93
CA GLY A 222 1.79 -9.35 4.46
C GLY A 222 1.93 -8.57 5.77
N ILE A 223 1.29 -7.41 5.87
CA ILE A 223 1.17 -6.64 7.12
C ILE A 223 0.40 -7.44 8.17
N LYS A 224 -0.78 -7.99 7.80
CA LYS A 224 -1.59 -8.83 8.68
C LYS A 224 -0.78 -10.00 9.27
N ALA A 225 -0.12 -10.77 8.41
CA ALA A 225 0.64 -11.95 8.84
C ALA A 225 1.75 -11.60 9.84
N ARG A 226 2.47 -10.50 9.59
CA ARG A 226 3.55 -10.03 10.45
C ARG A 226 3.06 -9.51 11.80
N ALA A 227 2.00 -8.71 11.78
CA ALA A 227 1.38 -8.20 13.01
C ALA A 227 0.86 -9.34 13.88
N GLU A 228 0.07 -10.26 13.33
CA GLU A 228 -0.50 -11.40 14.07
C GLU A 228 0.60 -12.35 14.60
N PHE A 229 1.65 -12.58 13.82
CA PHE A 229 2.79 -13.40 14.25
C PHE A 229 3.54 -12.76 15.41
N ALA A 230 3.79 -11.45 15.36
CA ALA A 230 4.45 -10.73 16.45
C ALA A 230 3.64 -10.79 17.76
N VAL A 231 2.31 -10.69 17.68
CA VAL A 231 1.43 -10.88 18.85
C VAL A 231 1.57 -12.29 19.42
N LYS A 232 1.51 -13.32 18.58
CA LYS A 232 1.63 -14.71 19.01
C LYS A 232 2.97 -14.99 19.71
N MET A 233 4.07 -14.49 19.15
CA MET A 233 5.41 -14.65 19.72
C MET A 233 5.60 -13.85 21.01
N GLY A 234 4.98 -12.68 21.13
CA GLY A 234 4.98 -11.90 22.37
C GLY A 234 4.28 -12.61 23.52
N HIS A 235 3.15 -13.28 23.24
CA HIS A 235 2.43 -14.08 24.25
C HIS A 235 3.23 -15.31 24.71
N GLN A 236 3.96 -15.97 23.81
CA GLN A 236 4.77 -17.15 24.16
C GLN A 236 6.00 -16.83 25.01
N LYS A 237 6.49 -15.59 25.01
CA LYS A 237 7.62 -15.14 25.84
C LYS A 237 7.19 -14.61 27.22
N GLY A 238 5.89 -14.46 27.45
CA GLY A 238 5.31 -13.95 28.70
C GLY A 238 4.69 -15.02 29.60
N VAL A 239 4.98 -16.29 29.34
CA VAL A 239 4.59 -17.47 30.15
C VAL A 239 5.85 -18.14 30.68
#